data_AF-A0A3S3MVP0-F1
#
_entry.id   AF-A0A3S3MVP0-F1
#
_cell.length_a   1.000
_cell.length_b   1.000
_cell.length_c   1.000
_cell.angle_alpha   90.00
_cell.angle_beta   90.00
_cell.angle_gamma   90.00
#
_symmetry.space_group_name_H-M   'P 1'
#
loop_
_entity.id
_entity.type
_entity.pdbx_description
1 polymer ?
#
loop_
_entity_poly.entity_id
_entity_poly.type
_entity_poly.pdbx_seq_one_letter_code
_entity_poly.pdbx_strand_id
1 'polypeptide(L)'
;MSTTGRNPSPQASAARLVLDECMADGASVEAIIARLALRFETGIDAAELADVALDMHSADVRKRDRLERIADLLHHRPDIFATLRETGAAVRHERDEWETDAAVVRRLAAGFDAAATISLAASVQLSSLGDEEKLAAATDEIVAWLERQGFTGTDRDILDIGCGIGRFESALSSAAHRIVGIDISSKMISIARRRCTGLHNVELRPTSGLDLADFGNASFDCVLAVDSFPYLMLAGLAERYFKEIARVLKTSGMAALLNYSYRGSPALDRADVHRLAEAHGMQVVVDSEKPFRLWDGNAFLLAASDGTLRPNNRSGVK
;
A
#
# COMPACT_ATOMS: atom_id res chain seq x y z
N MET A 1 -44.89 -23.67 -9.79
CA MET A 1 -43.93 -23.39 -10.86
C MET A 1 -42.55 -23.68 -10.31
N SER A 2 -41.89 -24.68 -10.89
CA SER A 2 -40.56 -25.14 -10.48
C SER A 2 -39.55 -24.02 -10.75
N THR A 3 -38.95 -23.46 -9.70
CA THR A 3 -37.71 -22.70 -9.80
C THR A 3 -36.62 -23.71 -10.13
N THR A 4 -36.36 -23.90 -11.41
CA THR A 4 -35.18 -24.61 -11.89
C THR A 4 -33.96 -23.90 -11.33
N GLY A 5 -33.37 -24.43 -10.26
CA GLY A 5 -32.06 -24.04 -9.80
C GLY A 5 -31.08 -24.33 -10.92
N ARG A 6 -30.74 -23.30 -11.70
CA ARG A 6 -29.56 -23.37 -12.57
C ARG A 6 -28.39 -23.58 -11.63
N ASN A 7 -27.65 -24.67 -11.82
CA ASN A 7 -26.33 -24.75 -11.21
C ASN A 7 -25.55 -23.49 -11.65
N PRO A 8 -24.94 -22.76 -10.71
CA PRO A 8 -24.14 -21.59 -11.07
C PRO A 8 -23.08 -22.01 -12.08
N SER A 9 -22.76 -21.12 -13.02
CA SER A 9 -21.67 -21.36 -13.96
C SER A 9 -20.39 -21.68 -13.17
N PRO A 10 -19.43 -22.46 -13.72
CA PRO A 10 -18.14 -22.69 -13.07
C PRO A 10 -17.46 -21.38 -12.66
N GLN A 11 -17.68 -20.32 -13.44
CA GLN A 11 -17.18 -18.97 -13.25
C GLN A 11 -17.85 -18.28 -12.06
N ALA A 12 -19.18 -18.33 -11.94
CA ALA A 12 -19.92 -17.84 -10.79
C ALA A 12 -19.55 -18.60 -9.49
N SER A 13 -19.27 -19.90 -9.59
CA SER A 13 -18.81 -20.70 -8.45
C SER A 13 -17.42 -20.27 -7.97
N ALA A 14 -16.49 -20.00 -8.90
CA ALA A 14 -15.18 -19.44 -8.58
C ALA A 14 -15.29 -18.02 -8.01
N ALA A 15 -16.13 -17.17 -8.60
CA ALA A 15 -16.44 -15.83 -8.11
C ALA A 15 -16.93 -15.82 -6.67
N ARG A 16 -17.83 -16.75 -6.33
CA ARG A 16 -18.33 -16.91 -4.97
C ARG A 16 -17.22 -17.26 -3.98
N LEU A 17 -16.31 -18.17 -4.33
CA LEU A 17 -15.18 -18.53 -3.47
C LEU A 17 -14.25 -17.33 -3.24
N VAL A 18 -13.87 -16.63 -4.32
CA VAL A 18 -12.98 -15.47 -4.22
C VAL A 18 -13.63 -14.33 -3.43
N LEU A 19 -14.93 -14.08 -3.62
CA LEU A 19 -15.67 -13.08 -2.86
C LEU A 19 -15.71 -13.43 -1.36
N ASP A 20 -15.94 -14.69 -1.00
CA ASP A 20 -15.91 -15.15 0.39
C ASP A 20 -14.52 -14.97 1.02
N GLU A 21 -13.45 -15.32 0.28
CA GLU A 21 -12.06 -15.09 0.70
C GLU A 21 -11.76 -13.60 0.91
N CYS A 22 -12.16 -12.74 -0.02
CA CYS A 22 -11.91 -11.30 0.07
C CYS A 22 -12.64 -10.67 1.26
N MET A 23 -13.75 -11.25 1.71
CA MET A 23 -14.54 -10.77 2.84
C MET A 23 -14.06 -11.25 4.22
N ALA A 24 -13.14 -12.22 4.26
CA ALA A 24 -12.78 -12.99 5.45
C ALA A 24 -12.09 -12.16 6.55
N ASP A 25 -11.35 -11.11 6.21
CA ASP A 25 -10.49 -10.36 7.13
C ASP A 25 -11.03 -8.95 7.49
N GLY A 26 -12.33 -8.72 7.31
CA GLY A 26 -12.98 -7.48 7.74
C GLY A 26 -12.66 -6.24 6.87
N ALA A 27 -12.03 -6.42 5.71
CA ALA A 27 -11.71 -5.35 4.76
C ALA A 27 -12.94 -4.48 4.37
N SER A 28 -12.72 -3.23 4.01
CA SER A 28 -13.79 -2.35 3.50
C SER A 28 -14.40 -2.91 2.20
N VAL A 29 -15.61 -2.47 1.86
CA VAL A 29 -16.28 -2.86 0.60
C VAL A 29 -15.42 -2.46 -0.59
N GLU A 30 -14.80 -1.29 -0.53
CA GLU A 30 -13.88 -0.77 -1.53
C GLU A 30 -12.63 -1.65 -1.68
N ALA A 31 -12.02 -2.08 -0.57
CA ALA A 31 -10.88 -2.98 -0.61
C ALA A 31 -11.26 -4.36 -1.18
N ILE A 32 -12.45 -4.87 -0.87
CA ILE A 32 -12.97 -6.11 -1.46
C ILE A 32 -13.10 -5.98 -2.98
N ILE A 33 -13.70 -4.89 -3.47
CA ILE A 33 -13.86 -4.64 -4.92
C ILE A 33 -12.50 -4.53 -5.62
N ALA A 34 -11.53 -3.85 -5.00
CA ALA A 34 -10.17 -3.77 -5.52
C ALA A 34 -9.48 -5.16 -5.58
N ARG A 35 -9.62 -5.98 -4.54
CA ARG A 35 -9.09 -7.36 -4.52
C ARG A 35 -9.75 -8.24 -5.58
N LEU A 36 -11.07 -8.10 -5.78
CA LEU A 36 -11.79 -8.81 -6.85
C LEU A 36 -11.29 -8.39 -8.23
N ALA A 37 -11.06 -7.09 -8.46
CA ALA A 37 -10.54 -6.58 -9.72
C ALA A 37 -9.17 -7.18 -10.04
N LEU A 38 -8.29 -7.36 -9.05
CA LEU A 38 -6.98 -7.99 -9.27
C LEU A 38 -7.04 -9.51 -9.52
N ARG A 39 -8.05 -10.21 -9.00
CA ARG A 39 -8.15 -11.67 -9.12
C ARG A 39 -8.93 -12.15 -10.34
N PHE A 40 -9.78 -11.29 -10.92
CA PHE A 40 -10.53 -11.59 -12.13
C PHE A 40 -9.99 -10.79 -13.30
N GLU A 41 -8.91 -11.25 -13.93
CA GLU A 41 -8.34 -10.59 -15.12
C GLU A 41 -9.21 -10.76 -16.37
N THR A 42 -9.96 -11.85 -16.50
CA THR A 42 -10.92 -12.10 -17.59
C THR A 42 -12.16 -12.88 -17.11
N GLY A 43 -13.27 -12.74 -17.83
CA GLY A 43 -14.36 -13.72 -17.82
C GLY A 43 -15.50 -13.55 -16.78
N ILE A 44 -15.41 -12.61 -15.84
CA ILE A 44 -16.60 -12.15 -15.09
C ILE A 44 -16.67 -10.64 -15.16
N ASP A 45 -17.83 -10.08 -15.47
CA ASP A 45 -18.04 -8.63 -15.48
C ASP A 45 -18.62 -8.12 -14.15
N ALA A 46 -18.78 -6.80 -14.03
CA ALA A 46 -19.28 -6.20 -12.81
C ALA A 46 -20.72 -6.62 -12.48
N ALA A 47 -21.57 -6.80 -13.49
CA ALA A 47 -22.96 -7.19 -13.29
C ALA A 47 -23.07 -8.65 -12.83
N GLU A 48 -22.32 -9.56 -13.45
CA GLU A 48 -22.28 -10.96 -13.01
C GLU A 48 -21.71 -11.09 -11.59
N LEU A 49 -20.69 -10.29 -11.22
CA LEU A 49 -20.20 -10.26 -9.82
C LEU A 49 -21.24 -9.70 -8.84
N ALA A 50 -22.02 -8.71 -9.25
CA ALA A 50 -23.10 -8.16 -8.42
C ALA A 50 -24.21 -9.20 -8.19
N ASP A 51 -24.61 -9.94 -9.23
CA ASP A 51 -25.56 -11.04 -9.13
C ASP A 51 -25.03 -12.15 -8.20
N VAL A 52 -23.75 -12.53 -8.33
CA VAL A 52 -23.10 -13.49 -7.43
C VAL A 52 -23.15 -13.01 -5.98
N ALA A 53 -22.90 -11.72 -5.72
CA ALA A 53 -22.96 -11.16 -4.38
C ALA A 53 -24.38 -11.19 -3.80
N LEU A 54 -25.42 -10.91 -4.60
CA LEU A 54 -26.83 -10.97 -4.18
C LEU A 54 -27.30 -12.42 -3.92
N ASP A 55 -26.81 -13.38 -4.70
CA ASP A 55 -27.12 -14.81 -4.54
C ASP A 55 -26.46 -15.43 -3.29
N MET A 56 -25.44 -14.79 -2.72
CA MET A 56 -24.78 -15.25 -1.49
C MET A 56 -25.66 -15.01 -0.26
N HIS A 57 -26.51 -15.98 0.07
CA HIS A 57 -27.29 -15.93 1.30
C HIS A 57 -26.42 -16.10 2.56
N SER A 58 -26.62 -15.20 3.53
CA SER A 58 -26.01 -15.26 4.86
C SER A 58 -27.02 -14.95 5.96
N ALA A 59 -27.01 -15.76 7.02
CA ALA A 59 -27.77 -15.49 8.24
C ALA A 59 -27.18 -14.34 9.07
N ASP A 60 -25.88 -14.06 8.91
CA ASP A 60 -25.22 -12.89 9.50
C ASP A 60 -25.63 -11.61 8.74
N VAL A 61 -26.30 -10.71 9.45
CA VAL A 61 -26.77 -9.41 8.94
C VAL A 61 -25.61 -8.56 8.44
N ARG A 62 -24.49 -8.50 9.16
CA ARG A 62 -23.34 -7.68 8.72
C ARG A 62 -22.73 -8.20 7.43
N LYS A 63 -22.69 -9.52 7.27
CA LYS A 63 -22.21 -10.15 6.03
C LYS A 63 -23.17 -9.85 4.87
N ARG A 64 -24.48 -9.91 5.12
CA ARG A 64 -25.52 -9.57 4.14
C ARG A 64 -25.44 -8.11 3.69
N ASP A 65 -25.38 -7.17 4.63
CA ASP A 65 -25.27 -5.73 4.33
C ASP A 65 -24.01 -5.42 3.49
N ARG A 66 -22.90 -6.13 3.75
CA ARG A 66 -21.67 -6.00 2.94
C ARG A 66 -21.87 -6.52 1.52
N LEU A 67 -22.52 -7.66 1.34
CA LEU A 67 -22.81 -8.23 0.02
C LEU A 67 -23.74 -7.31 -0.79
N GLU A 68 -24.80 -6.78 -0.16
CA GLU A 68 -25.71 -5.81 -0.79
C GLU A 68 -24.96 -4.56 -1.25
N ARG A 69 -24.08 -3.99 -0.39
CA ARG A 69 -23.26 -2.82 -0.76
C ARG A 69 -22.28 -3.11 -1.89
N ILE A 70 -21.70 -4.31 -1.95
CA ILE A 70 -20.82 -4.72 -3.06
C ILE A 70 -21.62 -4.76 -4.36
N ALA A 71 -22.78 -5.43 -4.34
CA ALA A 71 -23.66 -5.53 -5.51
C ALA A 71 -24.14 -4.14 -5.97
N ASP A 72 -24.57 -3.29 -5.04
CA ASP A 72 -25.00 -1.93 -5.34
C ASP A 72 -23.89 -1.13 -6.03
N LEU A 73 -22.66 -1.18 -5.51
CA LEU A 73 -21.54 -0.44 -6.10
C LEU A 73 -21.20 -0.96 -7.50
N LEU A 74 -21.13 -2.28 -7.68
CA LEU A 74 -20.86 -2.89 -8.97
C LEU A 74 -21.95 -2.60 -10.02
N HIS A 75 -23.22 -2.56 -9.62
CA HIS A 75 -24.34 -2.21 -10.50
C HIS A 75 -24.36 -0.74 -10.89
N HIS A 76 -24.15 0.18 -9.93
CA HIS A 76 -24.24 1.61 -10.20
C HIS A 76 -22.97 2.18 -10.84
N ARG A 77 -21.83 1.51 -10.66
CA ARG A 77 -20.52 1.94 -11.14
C ARG A 77 -19.72 0.78 -11.77
N PRO A 78 -20.25 0.14 -12.83
CA PRO A 78 -19.54 -0.96 -13.50
C PRO A 78 -18.23 -0.49 -14.16
N ASP A 79 -18.13 0.79 -14.50
CA ASP A 79 -16.94 1.47 -15.02
C ASP A 79 -15.76 1.39 -14.05
N ILE A 80 -16.03 1.51 -12.74
CA ILE A 80 -15.00 1.43 -11.69
C ILE A 80 -14.32 0.07 -11.78
N PHE A 81 -15.08 -1.03 -11.85
CA PHE A 81 -14.50 -2.36 -11.83
C PHE A 81 -13.57 -2.60 -13.03
N ALA A 82 -13.96 -2.16 -14.23
CA ALA A 82 -13.13 -2.21 -15.43
C ALA A 82 -11.86 -1.35 -15.27
N THR A 83 -12.00 -0.12 -14.76
CA THR A 83 -10.89 0.80 -14.53
C THR A 83 -9.87 0.22 -13.55
N LEU A 84 -10.33 -0.41 -12.46
CA LEU A 84 -9.45 -1.03 -11.47
C LEU A 84 -8.70 -2.24 -12.03
N ARG A 85 -9.36 -3.06 -12.87
CA ARG A 85 -8.71 -4.16 -13.57
C ARG A 85 -7.63 -3.66 -14.50
N GLU A 86 -7.94 -2.66 -15.32
CA GLU A 86 -6.97 -2.09 -16.25
C GLU A 86 -5.79 -1.45 -15.50
N THR A 87 -6.07 -0.69 -14.44
CA THR A 87 -5.04 -0.06 -13.60
C THR A 87 -4.15 -1.09 -12.91
N GLY A 88 -4.75 -2.14 -12.32
CA GLY A 88 -4.03 -3.20 -11.64
C GLY A 88 -3.18 -4.05 -12.60
N ALA A 89 -3.72 -4.37 -13.78
CA ALA A 89 -3.02 -5.13 -14.81
C ALA A 89 -1.83 -4.36 -15.44
N ALA A 90 -1.81 -3.03 -15.34
CA ALA A 90 -0.70 -2.22 -15.81
C ALA A 90 0.61 -2.46 -15.02
N VAL A 91 0.51 -2.94 -13.78
CA VAL A 91 1.68 -3.25 -12.93
C VAL A 91 1.78 -4.76 -12.75
N ARG A 92 2.85 -5.36 -13.30
CA ARG A 92 3.10 -6.79 -13.14
C ARG A 92 3.72 -7.11 -11.77
N HIS A 93 3.01 -7.89 -10.97
CA HIS A 93 3.39 -8.28 -9.59
C HIS A 93 4.21 -9.57 -9.50
N GLU A 94 4.68 -10.08 -10.64
CA GLU A 94 5.49 -11.29 -10.75
C GLU A 94 6.89 -10.94 -11.29
N ARG A 95 7.87 -11.74 -10.87
CA ARG A 95 9.27 -11.65 -11.30
C ARG A 95 9.64 -12.95 -12.00
N ASP A 96 10.18 -12.83 -13.21
CA ASP A 96 10.75 -13.99 -13.89
C ASP A 96 12.16 -14.30 -13.36
N GLU A 97 12.57 -15.57 -13.34
CA GLU A 97 13.87 -16.00 -12.77
C GLU A 97 15.09 -15.32 -13.40
N TRP A 98 14.96 -14.88 -14.66
CA TRP A 98 16.01 -14.25 -15.45
C TRP A 98 16.05 -12.73 -15.32
N GLU A 99 15.07 -12.11 -14.66
CA GLU A 99 15.05 -10.66 -14.47
C GLU A 99 16.10 -10.24 -13.43
N THR A 100 17.02 -9.36 -13.84
CA THR A 100 17.86 -8.59 -12.90
C THR A 100 17.02 -7.59 -12.10
N ASP A 101 17.45 -7.23 -10.90
CA ASP A 101 16.76 -6.24 -10.05
C ASP A 101 16.49 -4.92 -10.80
N ALA A 102 17.48 -4.43 -11.56
CA ALA A 102 17.33 -3.23 -12.39
C ALA A 102 16.32 -3.37 -13.54
N ALA A 103 16.14 -4.57 -14.08
CA ALA A 103 15.12 -4.83 -15.09
C ALA A 103 13.71 -4.80 -14.47
N VAL A 104 13.56 -5.40 -13.28
CA VAL A 104 12.30 -5.33 -12.50
C VAL A 104 11.95 -3.88 -12.20
N VAL A 105 12.90 -3.08 -11.70
CA VAL A 105 12.67 -1.66 -11.40
C VAL A 105 12.24 -0.87 -12.64
N ARG A 106 12.92 -1.04 -13.78
CA ARG A 106 12.53 -0.36 -15.03
C ARG A 106 11.12 -0.75 -15.49
N ARG A 107 10.77 -2.03 -15.39
CA ARG A 107 9.44 -2.53 -15.73
C ARG A 107 8.37 -1.95 -14.79
N LEU A 108 8.64 -1.90 -13.50
CA LEU A 108 7.74 -1.30 -12.52
C LEU A 108 7.52 0.19 -12.80
N ALA A 109 8.58 0.95 -13.10
CA ALA A 109 8.47 2.35 -13.48
C ALA A 109 7.53 2.54 -14.69
N ALA A 110 7.70 1.74 -15.74
CA ALA A 110 6.82 1.75 -16.91
C ALA A 110 5.37 1.33 -16.58
N GLY A 111 5.20 0.36 -15.68
CA GLY A 111 3.88 -0.08 -15.22
C GLY A 111 3.14 1.01 -14.45
N PHE A 112 3.83 1.72 -13.55
CA PHE A 112 3.25 2.86 -12.83
C PHE A 112 2.97 4.06 -13.73
N ASP A 113 3.79 4.32 -14.75
CA ASP A 113 3.49 5.32 -15.78
C ASP A 113 2.15 5.01 -16.49
N ALA A 114 1.94 3.73 -16.84
CA ALA A 114 0.71 3.24 -17.46
C ALA A 114 -0.49 3.29 -16.50
N ALA A 115 -0.34 2.79 -15.27
CA ALA A 115 -1.38 2.84 -14.23
C ALA A 115 -1.87 4.27 -13.97
N ALA A 116 -0.94 5.23 -13.83
CA ALA A 116 -1.27 6.64 -13.65
C ALA A 116 -1.88 7.29 -14.91
N THR A 117 -1.87 6.63 -16.07
CA THR A 117 -2.60 7.10 -17.27
C THR A 117 -4.07 6.72 -17.17
N ILE A 118 -4.34 5.54 -16.62
CA ILE A 118 -5.68 4.97 -16.50
C ILE A 118 -6.42 5.64 -15.34
N SER A 119 -5.83 5.66 -14.15
CA SER A 119 -6.42 6.29 -12.98
C SER A 119 -5.37 6.74 -11.98
N LEU A 120 -5.29 8.05 -11.72
CA LEU A 120 -4.34 8.62 -10.76
C LEU A 120 -4.55 8.05 -9.36
N ALA A 121 -5.76 8.17 -8.80
CA ALA A 121 -6.03 7.72 -7.45
C ALA A 121 -5.87 6.19 -7.31
N ALA A 122 -6.36 5.42 -8.28
CA ALA A 122 -6.25 3.97 -8.22
C ALA A 122 -4.81 3.46 -8.44
N SER A 123 -3.96 4.23 -9.12
CA SER A 123 -2.55 3.84 -9.35
C SER A 123 -1.70 3.83 -8.08
N VAL A 124 -2.09 4.58 -7.04
CA VAL A 124 -1.39 4.62 -5.75
C VAL A 124 -2.19 4.00 -4.60
N GLN A 125 -3.50 3.81 -4.78
CA GLN A 125 -4.35 3.08 -3.86
C GLN A 125 -5.57 2.53 -4.61
N LEU A 126 -5.53 1.27 -5.00
CA LEU A 126 -6.59 0.65 -5.81
C LEU A 126 -7.97 0.70 -5.11
N SER A 127 -7.99 0.60 -3.78
CA SER A 127 -9.20 0.72 -2.95
C SER A 127 -9.78 2.14 -2.87
N SER A 128 -9.11 3.16 -3.43
CA SER A 128 -9.75 4.47 -3.65
C SER A 128 -10.86 4.40 -4.69
N LEU A 129 -10.92 3.31 -5.48
CA LEU A 129 -11.84 3.15 -6.59
C LEU A 129 -11.69 4.23 -7.69
N GLY A 130 -10.51 4.84 -7.77
CA GLY A 130 -10.24 5.97 -8.68
C GLY A 130 -10.83 7.30 -8.21
N ASP A 131 -11.34 7.36 -6.99
CA ASP A 131 -11.96 8.55 -6.39
C ASP A 131 -10.94 9.34 -5.55
N GLU A 132 -10.76 10.61 -5.88
CA GLU A 132 -9.78 11.48 -5.23
C GLU A 132 -10.17 11.85 -3.79
N GLU A 133 -11.47 11.97 -3.48
CA GLU A 133 -11.92 12.25 -2.11
C GLU A 133 -11.69 11.04 -1.20
N LYS A 134 -11.94 9.83 -1.70
CA LYS A 134 -11.61 8.60 -0.96
C LYS A 134 -10.10 8.46 -0.75
N LEU A 135 -9.29 8.80 -1.76
CA LEU A 135 -7.84 8.81 -1.62
C LEU A 135 -7.39 9.83 -0.57
N ALA A 136 -7.94 11.05 -0.59
CA ALA A 136 -7.64 12.08 0.39
C ALA A 136 -7.99 11.62 1.81
N ALA A 137 -9.19 11.06 2.02
CA ALA A 137 -9.62 10.55 3.32
C ALA A 137 -8.71 9.43 3.86
N ALA A 138 -8.27 8.51 3.00
CA ALA A 138 -7.30 7.48 3.39
C ALA A 138 -5.91 8.07 3.70
N THR A 139 -5.50 9.11 2.96
CA THR A 139 -4.25 9.84 3.21
C THR A 139 -4.30 10.52 4.58
N ASP A 140 -5.39 11.19 4.91
CA ASP A 140 -5.59 11.86 6.20
C ASP A 140 -5.59 10.86 7.36
N GLU A 141 -6.19 9.67 7.19
CA GLU A 141 -6.17 8.61 8.20
C GLU A 141 -4.72 8.15 8.50
N ILE A 142 -3.92 7.97 7.46
CA ILE A 142 -2.51 7.60 7.57
C ILE A 142 -1.69 8.72 8.20
N VAL A 143 -1.87 9.97 7.77
CA VAL A 143 -1.19 11.14 8.35
C VAL A 143 -1.50 11.28 9.84
N ALA A 144 -2.77 11.18 10.23
CA ALA A 144 -3.15 11.23 11.63
C ALA A 144 -2.54 10.09 12.46
N TRP A 145 -2.34 8.91 11.85
CA TRP A 145 -1.62 7.82 12.51
C TRP A 145 -0.13 8.16 12.67
N LEU A 146 0.54 8.66 11.62
CA LEU A 146 1.94 9.09 11.67
C LEU A 146 2.18 10.15 12.76
N GLU A 147 1.30 11.15 12.86
CA GLU A 147 1.32 12.17 13.91
C GLU A 147 1.23 11.56 15.32
N ARG A 148 0.29 10.62 15.53
CA ARG A 148 0.15 9.91 16.82
C ARG A 148 1.38 9.08 17.19
N GLN A 149 2.13 8.60 16.20
CA GLN A 149 3.38 7.87 16.42
C GLN A 149 4.58 8.79 16.67
N GLY A 150 4.42 10.12 16.61
CA GLY A 150 5.53 11.07 16.74
C GLY A 150 6.45 11.11 15.52
N PHE A 151 5.94 10.69 14.35
CA PHE A 151 6.69 10.66 13.08
C PHE A 151 6.79 12.05 12.42
N THR A 152 5.96 13.01 12.83
CA THR A 152 5.93 14.37 12.28
C THR A 152 6.48 15.37 13.29
N GLY A 153 6.79 16.58 12.81
CA GLY A 153 7.31 17.69 13.63
C GLY A 153 7.93 18.77 12.76
N THR A 154 7.78 20.04 13.14
CA THR A 154 8.32 21.18 12.37
C THR A 154 9.86 21.24 12.34
N ASP A 155 10.52 20.35 13.07
CA ASP A 155 11.96 20.11 13.12
C ASP A 155 12.39 18.82 12.41
N ARG A 156 11.46 18.06 11.82
CA ARG A 156 11.70 16.75 11.21
C ARG A 156 11.97 16.84 9.71
N ASP A 157 13.08 16.25 9.30
CA ASP A 157 13.37 15.97 7.88
C ASP A 157 12.82 14.58 7.51
N ILE A 158 11.93 14.51 6.53
CA ILE A 158 11.26 13.28 6.07
C ILE A 158 11.78 12.88 4.67
N LEU A 159 12.11 11.61 4.50
CA LEU A 159 12.30 10.97 3.19
C LEU A 159 11.10 10.06 2.90
N ASP A 160 10.41 10.24 1.79
CA ASP A 160 9.37 9.32 1.33
C ASP A 160 9.88 8.49 0.15
N ILE A 161 9.94 7.18 0.33
CA ILE A 161 10.39 6.20 -0.67
C ILE A 161 9.16 5.70 -1.43
N GLY A 162 9.11 6.01 -2.72
CA GLY A 162 7.97 5.72 -3.60
C GLY A 162 6.82 6.68 -3.36
N CYS A 163 7.09 7.99 -3.44
CA CYS A 163 6.12 9.04 -3.16
C CYS A 163 4.92 9.08 -4.13
N GLY A 164 5.01 8.38 -5.26
CA GLY A 164 3.97 8.30 -6.27
C GLY A 164 3.53 9.69 -6.73
N ILE A 165 2.24 9.98 -6.55
CA ILE A 165 1.62 11.23 -6.98
C ILE A 165 1.71 12.38 -5.96
N GLY A 166 2.55 12.28 -4.93
CA GLY A 166 2.84 13.39 -4.02
C GLY A 166 1.78 13.63 -2.93
N ARG A 167 0.99 12.61 -2.58
CA ARG A 167 -0.16 12.78 -1.67
C ARG A 167 0.28 13.04 -0.23
N PHE A 168 1.34 12.35 0.22
CA PHE A 168 1.85 12.51 1.58
C PHE A 168 2.68 13.77 1.71
N GLU A 169 3.45 14.16 0.70
CA GLU A 169 4.21 15.42 0.72
C GLU A 169 3.29 16.62 0.82
N SER A 170 2.18 16.61 0.07
CA SER A 170 1.17 17.66 0.20
C SER A 170 0.59 17.71 1.60
N ALA A 171 0.18 16.55 2.14
CA ALA A 171 -0.53 16.46 3.41
C ALA A 171 0.38 16.71 4.63
N LEU A 172 1.65 16.32 4.57
CA LEU A 172 2.62 16.45 5.66
C LEU A 172 3.39 17.78 5.61
N SER A 173 3.27 18.57 4.55
CA SER A 173 4.09 19.79 4.37
C SER A 173 3.98 20.80 5.52
N SER A 174 2.85 20.89 6.21
CA SER A 174 2.69 21.76 7.38
C SER A 174 3.26 21.19 8.68
N ALA A 175 3.56 19.89 8.72
CA ALA A 175 3.99 19.13 9.89
C ALA A 175 5.42 18.57 9.72
N ALA A 176 6.23 19.17 8.86
CA ALA A 176 7.62 18.77 8.62
C ALA A 176 8.52 19.99 8.39
N HIS A 177 9.78 19.92 8.79
CA HIS A 177 10.79 20.90 8.42
C HIS A 177 11.07 20.84 6.91
N ARG A 178 11.29 19.62 6.40
CA ARG A 178 11.61 19.35 4.99
C ARG A 178 11.11 17.96 4.62
N ILE A 179 10.60 17.80 3.41
CA ILE A 179 10.20 16.50 2.86
C ILE A 179 10.89 16.29 1.52
N VAL A 180 11.52 15.13 1.36
CA VAL A 180 12.08 14.68 0.09
C VAL A 180 11.30 13.44 -0.35
N GLY A 181 10.54 13.54 -1.42
CA GLY A 181 9.86 12.41 -2.05
C GLY A 181 10.66 11.88 -3.24
N ILE A 182 10.88 10.57 -3.28
CA ILE A 182 11.54 9.89 -4.40
C ILE A 182 10.64 8.86 -5.05
N ASP A 183 10.70 8.73 -6.38
CA ASP A 183 9.97 7.71 -7.12
C ASP A 183 10.73 7.27 -8.38
N ILE A 184 10.55 6.02 -8.79
CA ILE A 184 11.17 5.44 -9.99
C ILE A 184 10.46 5.89 -11.28
N SER A 185 9.20 6.30 -11.18
CA SER A 185 8.38 6.77 -12.29
C SER A 185 8.55 8.28 -12.49
N SER A 186 9.08 8.65 -13.66
CA SER A 186 9.20 10.06 -14.05
C SER A 186 7.83 10.74 -14.17
N LYS A 187 6.79 9.99 -14.54
CA LYS A 187 5.42 10.51 -14.63
C LYS A 187 4.82 10.77 -13.26
N MET A 188 5.00 9.86 -12.30
CA MET A 188 4.60 10.04 -10.91
C MET A 188 5.23 11.32 -10.33
N ILE A 189 6.55 11.49 -10.49
CA ILE A 189 7.25 12.72 -10.07
C ILE A 189 6.68 13.97 -10.75
N SER A 190 6.35 13.91 -12.04
CA SER A 190 5.73 15.03 -12.75
C SER A 190 4.36 15.42 -12.15
N ILE A 191 3.53 14.43 -11.81
CA ILE A 191 2.22 14.62 -11.17
C ILE A 191 2.40 15.20 -9.76
N ALA A 192 3.30 14.60 -8.98
CA ALA A 192 3.58 14.99 -7.62
C ALA A 192 4.10 16.43 -7.54
N ARG A 193 4.98 16.86 -8.47
CA ARG A 193 5.44 18.26 -8.56
C ARG A 193 4.30 19.24 -8.83
N ARG A 194 3.34 18.86 -9.67
CA ARG A 194 2.14 19.68 -9.90
C ARG A 194 1.28 19.77 -8.64
N ARG A 195 1.07 18.66 -7.94
CA ARG A 195 0.30 18.62 -6.69
C ARG A 195 0.94 19.46 -5.58
N CYS A 196 2.26 19.39 -5.43
CA CYS A 196 3.01 20.11 -4.41
C CYS A 196 3.46 21.51 -4.84
N THR A 197 2.87 22.08 -5.90
CA THR A 197 3.24 23.42 -6.36
C THR A 197 2.95 24.46 -5.28
N GLY A 198 3.96 25.28 -4.95
CA GLY A 198 3.87 26.31 -3.91
C GLY A 198 4.32 25.86 -2.52
N LEU A 199 4.60 24.57 -2.31
CA LEU A 199 5.16 24.05 -1.06
C LEU A 199 6.68 24.25 -1.06
N HIS A 200 7.18 25.11 -0.18
CA HIS A 200 8.59 25.53 -0.17
C HIS A 200 9.54 24.52 0.49
N ASN A 201 8.99 23.61 1.28
CA ASN A 201 9.74 22.60 2.04
C ASN A 201 9.62 21.19 1.44
N VAL A 202 9.01 21.05 0.26
CA VAL A 202 8.84 19.77 -0.44
C VAL A 202 9.77 19.72 -1.65
N GLU A 203 10.57 18.66 -1.74
CA GLU A 203 11.44 18.37 -2.85
C GLU A 203 11.13 17.00 -3.45
N LEU A 204 10.88 16.95 -4.76
CA LEU A 204 10.52 15.72 -5.45
C LEU A 204 11.53 15.35 -6.54
N ARG A 205 12.10 14.14 -6.44
CA ARG A 205 13.21 13.69 -7.29
C ARG A 205 12.93 12.30 -7.90
N PRO A 206 13.27 12.08 -9.18
CA PRO A 206 13.37 10.72 -9.68
C PRO A 206 14.50 9.98 -8.95
N THR A 207 14.35 8.66 -8.75
CA THR A 207 15.41 7.78 -8.21
C THR A 207 15.72 6.62 -9.16
N SER A 208 16.90 6.04 -9.04
CA SER A 208 17.25 4.77 -9.70
C SER A 208 16.39 3.60 -9.21
N GLY A 209 15.84 3.70 -7.99
CA GLY A 209 15.14 2.62 -7.31
C GLY A 209 16.03 1.47 -6.84
N LEU A 210 17.35 1.58 -7.00
CA LEU A 210 18.31 0.53 -6.64
C LEU A 210 18.93 0.73 -5.25
N ASP A 211 19.03 1.98 -4.79
CA ASP A 211 19.63 2.37 -3.52
C ASP A 211 19.22 3.80 -3.12
N LEU A 212 19.80 4.31 -2.03
CA LEU A 212 19.64 5.68 -1.54
C LEU A 212 20.99 6.43 -1.54
N ALA A 213 21.88 6.12 -2.49
CA ALA A 213 23.25 6.64 -2.52
C ALA A 213 23.34 8.18 -2.66
N ASP A 214 22.29 8.82 -3.19
CA ASP A 214 22.17 10.28 -3.31
C ASP A 214 22.03 11.00 -1.96
N PHE A 215 21.80 10.25 -0.88
CA PHE A 215 21.63 10.78 0.47
C PHE A 215 22.80 10.40 1.38
N GLY A 216 23.26 11.38 2.17
CA GLY A 216 24.29 11.18 3.17
C GLY A 216 23.82 10.33 4.34
N ASN A 217 24.76 9.95 5.21
CA ASN A 217 24.44 9.27 6.46
C ASN A 217 23.67 10.21 7.40
N ALA A 218 22.77 9.68 8.22
CA ALA A 218 22.04 10.44 9.25
C ALA A 218 21.40 11.76 8.73
N SER A 219 20.84 11.73 7.53
CA SER A 219 20.29 12.90 6.83
C SER A 219 18.79 13.13 7.11
N PHE A 220 18.08 12.14 7.64
CA PHE A 220 16.63 12.21 7.86
C PHE A 220 16.26 11.79 9.28
N ASP A 221 15.26 12.47 9.84
CA ASP A 221 14.62 12.04 11.08
C ASP A 221 13.64 10.91 10.83
N CYS A 222 12.97 10.92 9.68
CA CYS A 222 11.88 10.03 9.38
C CYS A 222 12.01 9.48 7.95
N VAL A 223 11.81 8.17 7.78
CA VAL A 223 11.71 7.53 6.47
C VAL A 223 10.35 6.88 6.32
N LEU A 224 9.58 7.32 5.33
CA LEU A 224 8.26 6.81 4.99
C LEU A 224 8.39 5.89 3.78
N ALA A 225 7.64 4.79 3.78
CA ALA A 225 7.44 3.94 2.61
C ALA A 225 6.03 3.37 2.67
N VAL A 226 5.10 3.95 1.91
CA VAL A 226 3.70 3.49 1.82
C VAL A 226 3.51 2.74 0.51
N ASP A 227 3.06 1.48 0.59
CA ASP A 227 2.88 0.58 -0.57
C ASP A 227 4.12 0.44 -1.46
N SER A 228 5.32 0.74 -0.95
CA SER A 228 6.57 0.72 -1.74
C SER A 228 7.40 -0.54 -1.52
N PHE A 229 7.40 -1.07 -0.30
CA PHE A 229 8.12 -2.29 0.04
C PHE A 229 7.68 -3.55 -0.72
N PRO A 230 6.40 -3.74 -1.11
CA PRO A 230 6.02 -4.90 -1.91
C PRO A 230 6.76 -4.95 -3.25
N TYR A 231 7.05 -3.78 -3.84
CA TYR A 231 7.79 -3.66 -5.08
C TYR A 231 9.30 -3.78 -4.89
N LEU A 232 9.84 -3.31 -3.75
CA LEU A 232 11.23 -3.58 -3.37
C LEU A 232 11.47 -5.06 -3.10
N MET A 233 10.51 -5.75 -2.47
CA MET A 233 10.53 -7.21 -2.29
C MET A 233 10.51 -7.92 -3.65
N LEU A 234 9.61 -7.51 -4.54
CA LEU A 234 9.54 -8.05 -5.89
C LEU A 234 10.86 -7.86 -6.66
N ALA A 235 11.50 -6.71 -6.52
CA ALA A 235 12.79 -6.42 -7.14
C ALA A 235 14.00 -7.08 -6.44
N GLY A 236 13.82 -7.76 -5.31
CA GLY A 236 14.93 -8.34 -4.53
C GLY A 236 15.78 -7.32 -3.76
N LEU A 237 15.24 -6.12 -3.51
CA LEU A 237 15.97 -4.97 -2.96
C LEU A 237 15.64 -4.67 -1.50
N ALA A 238 14.66 -5.36 -0.89
CA ALA A 238 14.20 -5.04 0.47
C ALA A 238 15.32 -5.04 1.52
N GLU A 239 16.21 -6.05 1.53
CA GLU A 239 17.34 -6.10 2.48
C GLU A 239 18.33 -4.94 2.28
N ARG A 240 18.63 -4.60 1.02
CA ARG A 240 19.46 -3.43 0.69
C ARG A 240 18.81 -2.14 1.18
N TYR A 241 17.50 -1.99 0.98
CA TYR A 241 16.78 -0.82 1.44
C TYR A 241 16.71 -0.72 2.96
N PHE A 242 16.61 -1.83 3.70
CA PHE A 242 16.74 -1.80 5.16
C PHE A 242 18.10 -1.25 5.61
N LYS A 243 19.19 -1.70 4.99
CA LYS A 243 20.54 -1.17 5.24
C LYS A 243 20.63 0.32 4.93
N GLU A 244 20.10 0.74 3.79
CA GLU A 244 20.12 2.14 3.35
C GLU A 244 19.26 3.04 4.25
N ILE A 245 18.07 2.58 4.64
CA ILE A 245 17.18 3.27 5.59
C ILE A 245 17.90 3.49 6.92
N ALA A 246 18.52 2.44 7.49
CA ALA A 246 19.29 2.57 8.72
C ALA A 246 20.47 3.55 8.57
N ARG A 247 21.11 3.60 7.40
CA ARG A 247 22.22 4.51 7.10
C ARG A 247 21.78 5.97 7.02
N VAL A 248 20.67 6.26 6.35
CA VAL A 248 20.18 7.63 6.14
C VAL A 248 19.42 8.18 7.34
N LEU A 249 18.92 7.31 8.23
CA LEU A 249 18.28 7.71 9.48
C LEU A 249 19.27 8.28 10.49
N LYS A 250 18.85 9.36 11.16
CA LYS A 250 19.50 9.87 12.39
C LYS A 250 19.33 8.85 13.52
N THR A 251 20.20 8.91 14.54
CA THR A 251 20.23 7.95 15.67
C THR A 251 18.92 7.85 16.46
N SER A 252 18.09 8.90 16.46
CA SER A 252 16.76 8.92 17.09
C SER A 252 15.62 8.97 16.06
N GLY A 253 15.92 8.57 14.83
CA GLY A 253 14.99 8.60 13.72
C GLY A 253 14.09 7.37 13.67
N MET A 254 13.05 7.44 12.83
CA MET A 254 12.01 6.42 12.71
C MET A 254 11.73 6.06 11.25
N ALA A 255 11.47 4.79 10.94
CA ALA A 255 10.96 4.37 9.65
C ALA A 255 9.55 3.80 9.76
N ALA A 256 8.63 4.31 8.94
CA ALA A 256 7.27 3.78 8.82
C ALA A 256 7.15 3.01 7.51
N LEU A 257 7.04 1.68 7.62
CA LEU A 257 6.84 0.78 6.47
C LEU A 257 5.37 0.36 6.47
N LEU A 258 4.59 0.98 5.59
CA LEU A 258 3.16 0.68 5.46
C LEU A 258 2.98 -0.25 4.27
N ASN A 259 2.62 -1.49 4.58
CA ASN A 259 2.52 -2.65 3.70
C ASN A 259 3.89 -3.16 3.23
N TYR A 260 4.39 -4.23 3.86
CA TYR A 260 5.73 -4.75 3.59
C TYR A 260 5.79 -5.67 2.35
N SER A 261 4.79 -6.52 2.13
CA SER A 261 4.78 -7.41 0.98
C SER A 261 3.37 -7.80 0.55
N TYR A 262 3.22 -8.24 -0.71
CA TYR A 262 2.00 -8.86 -1.21
C TYR A 262 2.01 -10.41 -1.09
N ARG A 263 2.90 -11.00 -0.28
CA ARG A 263 2.97 -12.47 -0.09
C ARG A 263 1.76 -13.05 0.65
N GLY A 264 0.93 -12.20 1.25
CA GLY A 264 -0.24 -12.63 2.01
C GLY A 264 0.08 -13.39 3.31
N SER A 265 1.31 -13.27 3.83
CA SER A 265 1.74 -13.95 5.06
C SER A 265 2.31 -12.96 6.08
N PRO A 266 1.47 -12.43 6.99
CA PRO A 266 1.93 -11.54 8.06
C PRO A 266 3.01 -12.17 8.92
N ALA A 267 2.98 -13.49 9.13
CA ALA A 267 4.00 -14.19 9.92
C ALA A 267 5.39 -14.13 9.27
N LEU A 268 5.48 -14.30 7.94
CA LEU A 268 6.73 -14.17 7.20
C LEU A 268 7.21 -12.72 7.17
N ASP A 269 6.28 -11.77 6.96
CA ASP A 269 6.61 -10.34 6.95
C ASP A 269 7.18 -9.88 8.30
N ARG A 270 6.58 -10.31 9.41
CA ARG A 270 7.10 -10.05 10.76
C ARG A 270 8.50 -10.63 10.94
N ALA A 271 8.70 -11.90 10.57
CA ALA A 271 10.00 -12.56 10.70
C ALA A 271 11.10 -11.83 9.92
N ASP A 272 10.80 -11.41 8.67
CA ASP A 272 11.75 -10.66 7.85
C ASP A 272 12.05 -9.27 8.42
N VAL A 273 11.02 -8.50 8.80
CA VAL A 273 11.18 -7.15 9.34
C VAL A 273 11.96 -7.16 10.65
N HIS A 274 11.67 -8.10 11.57
CA HIS A 274 12.41 -8.22 12.83
C HIS A 274 13.88 -8.57 12.57
N ARG A 275 14.16 -9.57 11.73
CA ARG A 275 15.54 -9.97 11.37
C ARG A 275 16.32 -8.80 10.77
N LEU A 276 15.72 -8.09 9.81
CA LEU A 276 16.37 -6.97 9.11
C LEU A 276 16.53 -5.74 10.00
N ALA A 277 15.56 -5.45 10.87
CA ALA A 277 15.68 -4.38 11.86
C ALA A 277 16.83 -4.66 12.83
N GLU A 278 16.91 -5.87 13.39
CA GLU A 278 17.99 -6.28 14.29
C GLU A 278 19.37 -6.21 13.61
N ALA A 279 19.48 -6.73 12.37
CA ALA A 279 20.72 -6.72 11.60
C ALA A 279 21.24 -5.29 11.30
N HIS A 280 20.37 -4.29 11.37
CA HIS A 280 20.68 -2.90 11.05
C HIS A 280 20.46 -1.93 12.23
N GLY A 281 20.41 -2.44 13.46
CA GLY A 281 20.37 -1.59 14.67
C GLY A 281 19.08 -0.79 14.81
N MET A 282 17.96 -1.32 14.35
CA MET A 282 16.63 -0.75 14.49
C MET A 282 15.76 -1.66 15.38
N GLN A 283 14.81 -1.06 16.10
CA GLN A 283 13.83 -1.75 16.91
C GLN A 283 12.44 -1.64 16.29
N VAL A 284 11.72 -2.76 16.22
CA VAL A 284 10.30 -2.76 15.85
C VAL A 284 9.47 -2.21 17.03
N VAL A 285 8.80 -1.07 16.81
CA VAL A 285 7.91 -0.39 17.76
C VAL A 285 6.45 -0.77 17.51
N VAL A 286 6.04 -0.81 16.23
CA VAL A 286 4.73 -1.31 15.79
C VAL A 286 4.97 -2.52 14.90
N ASP A 287 4.28 -3.63 15.20
CA ASP A 287 4.57 -4.94 14.64
C ASP A 287 3.37 -5.50 13.86
N SER A 288 3.32 -5.19 12.56
CA SER A 288 2.31 -5.68 11.61
C SER A 288 0.86 -5.40 12.03
N GLU A 289 0.58 -4.23 12.60
CA GLU A 289 -0.78 -3.84 12.98
C GLU A 289 -1.62 -3.43 11.76
N LYS A 290 -2.95 -3.53 11.83
CA LYS A 290 -3.89 -2.96 10.83
C LYS A 290 -4.63 -1.75 11.42
N PRO A 291 -3.98 -0.57 11.54
CA PRO A 291 -4.58 0.57 12.23
C PRO A 291 -5.58 1.36 11.36
N PHE A 292 -5.72 1.02 10.08
CA PHE A 292 -6.43 1.80 9.08
C PHE A 292 -7.77 1.15 8.70
N ARG A 293 -8.81 1.98 8.52
CA ARG A 293 -10.14 1.55 8.08
C ARG A 293 -10.33 1.75 6.59
N LEU A 294 -9.69 2.77 6.01
CA LEU A 294 -9.85 3.17 4.61
C LEU A 294 -8.76 2.62 3.70
N TRP A 295 -7.67 2.12 4.27
CA TRP A 295 -6.56 1.50 3.56
C TRP A 295 -6.25 0.12 4.15
N ASP A 296 -5.98 -0.84 3.28
CA ASP A 296 -5.84 -2.25 3.63
C ASP A 296 -4.37 -2.66 3.55
N GLY A 297 -3.62 -2.33 4.59
CA GLY A 297 -2.23 -2.75 4.73
C GLY A 297 -1.76 -2.76 6.17
N ASN A 298 -0.70 -3.53 6.41
CA ASN A 298 -0.10 -3.68 7.72
C ASN A 298 0.93 -2.57 7.97
N ALA A 299 0.97 -2.03 9.18
CA ALA A 299 1.92 -1.02 9.60
C ALA A 299 3.08 -1.65 10.38
N PHE A 300 4.31 -1.29 9.98
CA PHE A 300 5.50 -1.43 10.80
C PHE A 300 6.06 -0.05 11.11
N LEU A 301 6.48 0.15 12.35
CA LEU A 301 7.22 1.33 12.77
C LEU A 301 8.52 0.88 13.40
N LEU A 302 9.63 1.36 12.86
CA LEU A 302 10.98 1.04 13.32
C LEU A 302 11.59 2.30 13.93
N ALA A 303 12.30 2.16 15.05
CA ALA A 303 13.11 3.23 15.62
C ALA A 303 14.59 2.87 15.49
N ALA A 304 15.41 3.81 15.05
CA ALA A 304 16.86 3.67 15.13
C ALA A 304 17.25 3.51 16.61
N SER A 305 18.13 2.55 16.89
CA SER A 305 18.68 2.32 18.22
C SER A 305 20.13 2.82 18.26
N ASP A 306 20.51 3.48 19.35
CA ASP A 306 21.91 3.78 19.66
C ASP A 306 22.66 2.55 20.22
N GLY A 307 22.01 1.39 20.28
CA GLY A 307 22.54 0.16 20.86
C GLY A 307 22.46 0.10 22.40
N THR A 308 21.83 1.07 23.08
CA THR A 308 21.81 1.14 24.57
C THR A 308 20.48 0.79 25.23
N LEU A 309 19.44 0.40 24.50
CA LEU A 309 18.13 0.10 25.10
C LEU A 309 17.92 -1.40 25.36
N ARG A 310 17.62 -1.71 26.63
CA ARG A 310 17.38 -3.06 27.16
C ARG A 310 16.12 -3.68 26.54
N PRO A 311 16.10 -5.02 26.31
CA PRO A 311 14.91 -5.69 25.80
C PRO A 311 13.74 -5.49 26.76
N ASN A 312 12.62 -5.01 26.21
CA ASN A 312 11.43 -4.69 26.97
C ASN A 312 10.73 -6.00 27.37
N ASN A 313 10.86 -6.39 28.64
CA ASN A 313 10.10 -7.48 29.25
C ASN A 313 8.61 -7.08 29.32
N ARG A 314 7.81 -7.48 28.33
CA ARG A 314 6.35 -7.52 28.46
C ARG A 314 5.83 -8.95 28.34
N SER A 315 6.18 -9.77 29.34
CA SER A 315 5.37 -10.91 29.76
C SER A 315 4.59 -10.51 31.01
N GLY A 316 3.41 -9.93 30.82
CA GLY A 316 2.50 -9.54 31.89
C GLY A 316 1.10 -10.02 31.56
N VAL A 317 0.90 -11.34 31.53
CA VAL A 317 -0.42 -11.96 31.57
C VAL A 317 -0.81 -12.13 33.04
N LYS A 318 -1.90 -11.46 33.44
CA LYS A 318 -2.84 -11.95 34.42
C LYS A 318 -4.23 -11.83 33.82
#